data_AF-A0A958D216-F1
#
_entry.id   AF-A0A958D216-F1
#
_cell.length_a   1.000
_cell.length_b   1.000
_cell.length_c   1.000
_cell.angle_alpha   90.00
_cell.angle_beta   90.00
_cell.angle_gamma   90.00
#
_symmetry.space_group_name_H-M   'P 1'
#
loop_
_entity.id
_entity.type
_entity.pdbx_description
1 polymer ?
#
loop_
_entity_poly.entity_id
_entity_poly.type
_entity_poly.pdbx_seq_one_letter_code
_entity_poly.pdbx_strand_id
1 'polypeptide(L)'
;MTELTTQERFKRGAADACRYFDFMAQFVDFKPEHAEAIRATRFVVEKHIPDIVADFYTHLLSFPATRKHFQKKDGSIDQEYLQLRMQHQATFWRRTATAVFDEDYARFVDYVGRAHTSQGADPTVYIPERYVMGMVGFVQQRIGAALDAELSAVDPELAFRAMRGWNALLVVLLEQLSRVYGEGREAETYQQPQEIDERPIHQLAVETYERSLGMARSIDYREVIAGSLAEFIAEGCKIIKAEGLSIGVFFVDGKWHALQNSCLHRGGPVCEGPLENGVLTCPWHGYQYRIDTGELLLDPDARLPRYPVEVRGDQVVVQIPVLIRDHVDISMAELFAKAVAAPVAVEPAAPRQLAANEFRVADLRPGHAVQLYVDDAAVAVYNVDGTFYATQDECTHADGPLSEGDLEGATIVCPWHASCFDIATGAVLKGPAREPLRTYSVVVDGDVGRVE
;
A
#
# COMPACT_ATOMS: atom_id res chain seq x y z
N MET A 1 -21.44 23.16 -26.12
CA MET A 1 -21.00 22.39 -24.95
C MET A 1 -19.50 22.51 -24.90
N THR A 2 -18.97 23.17 -23.88
CA THR A 2 -17.52 23.36 -23.69
C THR A 2 -16.88 22.02 -23.31
N GLU A 3 -15.78 21.64 -23.96
CA GLU A 3 -15.05 20.42 -23.61
C GLU A 3 -14.42 20.57 -22.22
N LEU A 4 -14.72 19.63 -21.33
CA LEU A 4 -14.10 19.54 -20.01
C LEU A 4 -12.61 19.28 -20.15
N THR A 5 -11.82 20.04 -19.39
CA THR A 5 -10.37 19.82 -19.23
C THR A 5 -10.10 18.43 -18.62
N THR A 6 -8.90 17.87 -18.85
CA THR A 6 -8.48 16.58 -18.26
C THR A 6 -8.66 16.54 -16.74
N GLN A 7 -8.48 17.68 -16.09
CA GLN A 7 -8.59 17.87 -14.66
C GLN A 7 -10.05 17.90 -14.15
N GLU A 8 -10.96 18.54 -14.88
CA GLU A 8 -12.39 18.50 -14.59
C GLU A 8 -12.98 17.09 -14.82
N ARG A 9 -12.44 16.32 -15.77
CA ARG A 9 -12.81 14.91 -15.96
C ARG A 9 -12.34 14.03 -14.81
N PHE A 10 -11.17 14.32 -14.23
CA PHE A 10 -10.60 13.58 -13.10
C PHE A 10 -11.31 13.87 -11.78
N LYS A 11 -11.55 15.14 -11.45
CA LYS A 11 -12.36 15.59 -10.28
C LYS A 11 -13.74 15.00 -10.25
N ARG A 12 -14.43 15.07 -11.40
CA ARG A 12 -15.75 14.46 -11.58
C ARG A 12 -15.66 12.95 -11.40
N GLY A 13 -14.63 12.31 -11.96
CA GLY A 13 -14.36 10.89 -11.81
C GLY A 13 -14.23 10.41 -10.35
N ALA A 14 -13.54 11.17 -9.49
CA ALA A 14 -13.26 10.82 -8.09
C ALA A 14 -14.48 10.95 -7.16
N ALA A 15 -15.19 12.09 -7.19
CA ALA A 15 -16.43 12.27 -6.42
C ALA A 15 -17.57 11.37 -6.93
N ASP A 16 -17.52 11.01 -8.21
CA ASP A 16 -18.43 10.03 -8.79
C ASP A 16 -18.11 8.60 -8.31
N ALA A 17 -16.83 8.24 -8.06
CA ALA A 17 -16.42 6.87 -7.78
C ALA A 17 -17.09 6.28 -6.54
N CYS A 18 -17.17 7.03 -5.43
CA CYS A 18 -17.89 6.58 -4.23
C CYS A 18 -19.39 6.48 -4.47
N ARG A 19 -19.99 7.49 -5.14
CA ARG A 19 -21.42 7.47 -5.46
C ARG A 19 -21.81 6.28 -6.34
N TYR A 20 -20.97 5.94 -7.31
CA TYR A 20 -21.19 4.79 -8.19
C TYR A 20 -20.94 3.48 -7.46
N PHE A 21 -19.92 3.40 -6.60
CA PHE A 21 -19.72 2.24 -5.73
C PHE A 21 -20.97 1.99 -4.87
N ASP A 22 -21.48 3.01 -4.19
CA ASP A 22 -22.68 2.91 -3.34
C ASP A 22 -23.93 2.60 -4.15
N PHE A 23 -24.10 3.25 -5.30
CA PHE A 23 -25.22 3.00 -6.21
C PHE A 23 -25.22 1.55 -6.69
N MET A 24 -24.07 1.06 -7.14
CA MET A 24 -23.95 -0.31 -7.65
C MET A 24 -24.06 -1.32 -6.51
N ALA A 25 -23.49 -1.03 -5.33
CA ALA A 25 -23.67 -1.84 -4.13
C ALA A 25 -25.16 -2.00 -3.78
N GLN A 26 -25.93 -0.90 -3.79
CA GLN A 26 -27.39 -0.96 -3.61
C GLN A 26 -28.07 -1.75 -4.72
N PHE A 27 -27.68 -1.54 -5.98
CA PHE A 27 -28.26 -2.21 -7.13
C PHE A 27 -28.10 -3.74 -7.09
N VAL A 28 -26.95 -4.24 -6.62
CA VAL A 28 -26.66 -5.68 -6.50
C VAL A 28 -26.96 -6.26 -5.12
N ASP A 29 -27.61 -5.50 -4.24
CA ASP A 29 -27.90 -5.90 -2.85
C ASP A 29 -26.64 -6.22 -2.02
N PHE A 30 -25.52 -5.55 -2.29
CA PHE A 30 -24.33 -5.61 -1.43
C PHE A 30 -24.59 -4.85 -0.12
N LYS A 31 -24.34 -5.50 1.02
CA LYS A 31 -24.80 -5.10 2.35
C LYS A 31 -23.66 -5.22 3.38
N PRO A 32 -23.76 -4.58 4.55
CA PRO A 32 -22.75 -4.72 5.61
C PRO A 32 -22.45 -6.18 5.98
N GLU A 33 -23.47 -7.04 6.05
CA GLU A 33 -23.34 -8.48 6.31
C GLU A 33 -22.48 -9.21 5.26
N HIS A 34 -22.51 -8.75 4.01
CA HIS A 34 -21.67 -9.28 2.93
C HIS A 34 -20.20 -8.89 3.14
N ALA A 35 -19.94 -7.63 3.51
CA ALA A 35 -18.59 -7.16 3.84
C ALA A 35 -18.03 -7.85 5.09
N GLU A 36 -18.86 -8.10 6.11
CA GLU A 36 -18.49 -8.86 7.30
C GLU A 36 -18.10 -10.31 6.96
N ALA A 37 -18.85 -10.99 6.09
CA ALA A 37 -18.52 -12.35 5.65
C ALA A 37 -17.20 -12.41 4.85
N ILE A 38 -16.93 -11.40 4.02
CA ILE A 38 -15.65 -11.26 3.32
C ILE A 38 -14.52 -11.08 4.32
N ARG A 39 -14.68 -10.16 5.28
CA ARG A 39 -13.66 -9.90 6.33
C ARG A 39 -13.38 -11.14 7.16
N ALA A 40 -14.42 -11.87 7.54
CA ALA A 40 -14.31 -13.10 8.33
C ALA A 40 -13.59 -14.22 7.57
N THR A 41 -13.58 -14.18 6.24
CA THR A 41 -12.90 -15.16 5.37
C THR A 41 -11.59 -14.63 4.75
N ARG A 42 -11.11 -13.47 5.20
CA ARG A 42 -9.87 -12.83 4.71
C ARG A 42 -8.68 -13.79 4.66
N PHE A 43 -8.47 -14.58 5.71
CA PHE A 43 -7.35 -15.51 5.82
C PHE A 43 -7.38 -16.61 4.76
N VAL A 44 -8.57 -17.05 4.32
CA VAL A 44 -8.73 -18.04 3.23
C VAL A 44 -8.24 -17.43 1.92
N VAL A 45 -8.69 -16.21 1.61
CA VAL A 45 -8.32 -15.51 0.39
C VAL A 45 -6.83 -15.19 0.41
N GLU A 46 -6.29 -14.61 1.49
CA GLU A 46 -4.86 -14.29 1.62
C GLU A 46 -3.97 -15.53 1.49
N LYS A 47 -4.39 -16.70 1.98
CA LYS A 47 -3.67 -17.96 1.77
C LYS A 47 -3.57 -18.35 0.29
N HIS A 48 -4.60 -18.03 -0.50
CA HIS A 48 -4.73 -18.46 -1.90
C HIS A 48 -4.34 -17.37 -2.92
N ILE A 49 -4.01 -16.14 -2.49
CA ILE A 49 -3.58 -15.06 -3.41
C ILE A 49 -2.44 -15.49 -4.35
N PRO A 50 -1.38 -16.21 -3.92
CA PRO A 50 -0.34 -16.69 -4.84
C PRO A 50 -0.90 -17.50 -6.01
N ASP A 51 -1.78 -18.45 -5.73
CA ASP A 51 -2.38 -19.32 -6.74
C ASP A 51 -3.34 -18.54 -7.64
N ILE A 52 -4.14 -17.65 -7.06
CA ILE A 52 -5.06 -16.77 -7.81
C ILE A 52 -4.27 -15.90 -8.80
N VAL A 53 -3.17 -15.29 -8.35
CA VAL A 53 -2.30 -14.44 -9.17
C VAL A 53 -1.57 -15.28 -10.23
N ALA A 54 -1.03 -16.45 -9.85
CA ALA A 54 -0.39 -17.36 -10.78
C ALA A 54 -1.33 -17.78 -11.92
N ASP A 55 -2.52 -18.24 -11.57
CA ASP A 55 -3.56 -18.66 -12.51
C ASP A 55 -3.99 -17.50 -13.42
N PHE A 56 -4.12 -16.30 -12.85
CA PHE A 56 -4.48 -15.09 -13.59
C PHE A 56 -3.46 -14.76 -14.69
N TYR A 57 -2.17 -14.69 -14.34
CA TYR A 57 -1.13 -14.34 -15.30
C TYR A 57 -0.83 -15.48 -16.28
N THR A 58 -0.96 -16.73 -15.83
CA THR A 58 -0.88 -17.90 -16.73
C THR A 58 -1.97 -17.80 -17.79
N HIS A 59 -3.20 -17.49 -17.38
CA HIS A 59 -4.30 -17.29 -18.31
C HIS A 59 -4.01 -16.13 -19.28
N LEU A 60 -3.63 -14.95 -18.79
CA LEU A 60 -3.32 -13.80 -19.66
C LEU A 60 -2.21 -14.08 -20.67
N LEU A 61 -1.15 -14.79 -20.27
CA LEU A 61 -0.01 -15.10 -21.14
C LEU A 61 -0.33 -16.16 -22.18
N SER A 62 -1.36 -16.99 -21.96
CA SER A 62 -1.82 -17.96 -22.95
C SER A 62 -2.53 -17.31 -24.15
N PHE A 63 -3.14 -16.13 -24.00
CA PHE A 63 -3.83 -15.46 -25.10
C PHE A 63 -2.95 -14.38 -25.75
N PRO A 64 -2.66 -14.43 -27.07
CA PRO A 64 -1.83 -13.44 -27.74
C PRO A 64 -2.31 -11.98 -27.56
N ALA A 65 -3.63 -11.76 -27.53
CA ALA A 65 -4.23 -10.44 -27.38
C ALA A 65 -3.90 -9.77 -26.03
N THR A 66 -3.70 -10.54 -24.97
CA THR A 66 -3.33 -10.05 -23.63
C THR A 66 -1.84 -10.21 -23.36
N ARG A 67 -1.21 -11.26 -23.88
CA ARG A 67 0.23 -11.54 -23.75
C ARG A 67 1.10 -10.39 -24.24
N LYS A 68 0.69 -9.71 -25.33
CA LYS A 68 1.43 -8.58 -25.93
C LYS A 68 1.78 -7.47 -24.94
N HIS A 69 0.98 -7.29 -23.88
CA HIS A 69 1.19 -6.25 -22.87
C HIS A 69 2.30 -6.59 -21.87
N PHE A 70 2.82 -7.81 -21.89
CA PHE A 70 3.90 -8.29 -21.02
C PHE A 70 5.14 -8.67 -21.82
N GLN A 71 5.23 -8.27 -23.10
CA GLN A 71 6.34 -8.58 -23.97
C GLN A 71 7.25 -7.38 -24.20
N LYS A 72 8.57 -7.65 -24.24
CA LYS A 72 9.56 -6.73 -24.75
C LYS A 72 9.47 -6.64 -26.28
N LYS A 73 10.18 -5.68 -26.87
CA LYS A 73 10.23 -5.48 -28.34
C LYS A 73 10.73 -6.70 -29.11
N ASP A 74 11.52 -7.56 -28.48
CA ASP A 74 12.02 -8.81 -29.06
C ASP A 74 11.04 -10.00 -28.93
N GLY A 75 9.87 -9.79 -28.32
CA GLY A 75 8.84 -10.81 -28.10
C GLY A 75 9.04 -11.66 -26.84
N SER A 76 10.14 -11.50 -26.10
CA SER A 76 10.34 -12.16 -24.81
C SER A 76 9.43 -11.56 -23.73
N ILE A 77 9.10 -12.35 -22.70
CA ILE A 77 8.31 -11.85 -21.56
C ILE A 77 9.17 -10.93 -20.70
N ASP A 78 8.63 -9.76 -20.38
CA ASP A 78 9.21 -8.83 -19.43
C ASP A 78 8.94 -9.30 -17.99
N GLN A 79 9.87 -10.10 -17.46
CA GLN A 79 9.77 -10.71 -16.14
C GLN A 79 9.70 -9.67 -15.00
N GLU A 80 10.44 -8.56 -15.10
CA GLU A 80 10.44 -7.50 -14.07
C GLU A 80 9.10 -6.77 -14.06
N TYR A 81 8.59 -6.44 -15.25
CA TYR A 81 7.27 -5.83 -15.38
C TYR A 81 6.15 -6.78 -14.93
N LEU A 82 6.25 -8.07 -15.27
CA LEU A 82 5.30 -9.09 -14.84
C LEU A 82 5.27 -9.22 -13.31
N GLN A 83 6.44 -9.30 -12.68
CA GLN A 83 6.58 -9.33 -11.21
C GLN A 83 5.97 -8.09 -10.55
N LEU A 84 6.25 -6.89 -11.05
CA LEU A 84 5.67 -5.65 -10.53
C LEU A 84 4.14 -5.69 -10.58
N ARG A 85 3.57 -6.18 -11.69
CA ARG A 85 2.11 -6.28 -11.85
C ARG A 85 1.51 -7.34 -10.93
N MET A 86 2.17 -8.49 -10.75
CA MET A 86 1.79 -9.51 -9.76
C MET A 86 1.75 -8.93 -8.35
N GLN A 87 2.74 -8.12 -7.96
CA GLN A 87 2.77 -7.47 -6.65
C GLN A 87 1.59 -6.49 -6.46
N HIS A 88 1.30 -5.66 -7.46
CA HIS A 88 0.16 -4.74 -7.42
C HIS A 88 -1.17 -5.50 -7.32
N GLN A 89 -1.33 -6.59 -8.06
CA GLN A 89 -2.54 -7.42 -8.00
C GLN A 89 -2.69 -8.11 -6.64
N ALA A 90 -1.62 -8.66 -6.08
CA ALA A 90 -1.64 -9.23 -4.74
C ALA A 90 -2.03 -8.19 -3.68
N THR A 91 -1.48 -6.97 -3.78
CA THR A 91 -1.80 -5.86 -2.88
C THR A 91 -3.26 -5.44 -3.00
N PHE A 92 -3.77 -5.38 -4.23
CA PHE A 92 -5.19 -5.12 -4.49
C PHE A 92 -6.08 -6.13 -3.75
N TRP A 93 -5.86 -7.44 -3.95
CA TRP A 93 -6.70 -8.46 -3.33
C TRP A 93 -6.56 -8.53 -1.80
N ARG A 94 -5.36 -8.30 -1.25
CA ARG A 94 -5.17 -8.16 0.20
C ARG A 94 -5.97 -6.98 0.77
N ARG A 95 -5.91 -5.82 0.12
CA ARG A 95 -6.70 -4.63 0.52
C ARG A 95 -8.19 -4.93 0.41
N THR A 96 -8.66 -5.50 -0.70
CA THR A 96 -10.07 -5.88 -0.89
C THR A 96 -10.55 -6.84 0.20
N ALA A 97 -9.74 -7.84 0.57
CA ALA A 97 -10.09 -8.82 1.59
C ALA A 97 -10.19 -8.25 3.02
N THR A 98 -9.71 -7.02 3.28
CA THR A 98 -9.99 -6.32 4.55
C THR A 98 -11.46 -5.93 4.70
N ALA A 99 -12.18 -5.87 3.57
CA ALA A 99 -13.55 -5.40 3.46
C ALA A 99 -13.79 -4.02 4.09
N VAL A 100 -12.84 -3.11 3.90
CA VAL A 100 -12.98 -1.68 4.19
C VAL A 100 -13.22 -0.98 2.85
N PHE A 101 -14.49 -0.62 2.61
CA PHE A 101 -14.96 -0.03 1.36
C PHE A 101 -15.39 1.41 1.60
N ASP A 102 -14.39 2.24 1.91
CA ASP A 102 -14.53 3.68 2.07
C ASP A 102 -14.31 4.40 0.74
N GLU A 103 -14.39 5.73 0.78
CA GLU A 103 -14.16 6.58 -0.39
C GLU A 103 -12.77 6.36 -1.00
N ASP A 104 -11.75 6.18 -0.16
CA ASP A 104 -10.38 5.90 -0.60
C ASP A 104 -10.26 4.58 -1.33
N TYR A 105 -11.01 3.56 -0.91
CA TYR A 105 -11.10 2.31 -1.62
C TYR A 105 -11.80 2.48 -2.97
N ALA A 106 -12.92 3.21 -3.03
CA ALA A 106 -13.63 3.46 -4.29
C ALA A 106 -12.76 4.24 -5.31
N ARG A 107 -12.00 5.24 -4.85
CA ARG A 107 -11.02 5.98 -5.66
C ARG A 107 -9.86 5.10 -6.11
N PHE A 108 -9.36 4.25 -5.23
CA PHE A 108 -8.32 3.28 -5.57
C PHE A 108 -8.76 2.36 -6.71
N VAL A 109 -10.00 1.85 -6.69
CA VAL A 109 -10.54 1.02 -7.77
C VAL A 109 -10.71 1.82 -9.07
N ASP A 110 -11.18 3.07 -9.02
CA ASP A 110 -11.26 3.95 -10.20
C ASP A 110 -9.87 4.16 -10.83
N TYR A 111 -8.85 4.43 -10.00
CA TYR A 111 -7.46 4.54 -10.45
C TYR A 111 -6.96 3.26 -11.12
N VAL A 112 -7.24 2.09 -10.53
CA VAL A 112 -6.92 0.79 -11.14
C VAL A 112 -7.60 0.65 -12.49
N GLY A 113 -8.87 1.02 -12.62
CA GLY A 113 -9.58 1.03 -13.90
C GLY A 113 -8.87 1.92 -14.94
N ARG A 114 -8.55 3.18 -14.58
CA ARG A 114 -7.85 4.11 -15.47
C ARG A 114 -6.50 3.58 -15.92
N ALA A 115 -5.75 2.90 -15.05
CA ALA A 115 -4.45 2.30 -15.37
C ALA A 115 -4.51 1.25 -16.50
N HIS A 116 -5.69 0.75 -16.85
CA HIS A 116 -5.91 -0.16 -17.98
C HIS A 116 -6.37 0.55 -19.26
N THR A 117 -6.47 1.88 -19.25
CA THR A 117 -6.93 2.70 -20.39
C THR A 117 -5.93 3.80 -20.69
N SER A 118 -6.12 4.49 -21.82
CA SER A 118 -5.32 5.65 -22.19
C SER A 118 -5.55 6.87 -21.28
N GLN A 119 -6.48 6.78 -20.33
CA GLN A 119 -6.74 7.79 -19.30
C GLN A 119 -5.88 7.59 -18.04
N GLY A 120 -5.05 6.54 -18.00
CA GLY A 120 -4.11 6.26 -16.91
C GLY A 120 -2.81 7.07 -17.00
N ALA A 121 -1.86 6.74 -16.13
CA ALA A 121 -0.55 7.40 -16.09
C ALA A 121 0.28 7.19 -17.37
N ASP A 122 0.09 6.06 -18.05
CA ASP A 122 0.67 5.78 -19.35
C ASP A 122 -0.42 5.82 -20.43
N PRO A 123 -0.49 6.88 -21.25
CA PRO A 123 -1.53 7.01 -22.27
C PRO A 123 -1.36 6.03 -23.44
N THR A 124 -0.24 5.31 -23.50
CA THR A 124 0.02 4.29 -24.53
C THR A 124 -0.58 2.93 -24.16
N VAL A 125 -0.98 2.75 -22.90
CA VAL A 125 -1.62 1.52 -22.42
C VAL A 125 -3.11 1.58 -22.72
N TYR A 126 -3.61 0.53 -23.37
CA TYR A 126 -5.03 0.29 -23.53
C TYR A 126 -5.29 -1.22 -23.53
N ILE A 127 -5.98 -1.71 -22.49
CA ILE A 127 -6.38 -3.10 -22.34
C ILE A 127 -7.88 -3.16 -22.61
N PRO A 128 -8.38 -3.76 -23.69
CA PRO A 128 -9.80 -3.75 -24.00
C PRO A 128 -10.70 -4.23 -22.85
N GLU A 129 -11.78 -3.50 -22.58
CA GLU A 129 -12.71 -3.73 -21.45
C GLU A 129 -13.15 -5.20 -21.32
N ARG A 130 -13.41 -5.88 -22.44
CA ARG A 130 -13.80 -7.30 -22.47
C ARG A 130 -12.83 -8.22 -21.75
N TYR A 131 -11.54 -7.92 -21.77
CA TYR A 131 -10.54 -8.72 -21.07
C TYR A 131 -10.56 -8.44 -19.57
N VAL A 132 -10.83 -7.19 -19.15
CA VAL A 132 -11.06 -6.88 -17.73
C VAL A 132 -12.30 -7.60 -17.22
N MET A 133 -13.42 -7.52 -17.95
CA MET A 133 -14.65 -8.27 -17.62
C MET A 133 -14.40 -9.77 -17.47
N GLY A 134 -13.72 -10.37 -18.46
CA GLY A 134 -13.40 -11.80 -18.43
C GLY A 134 -12.51 -12.17 -17.24
N MET A 135 -11.51 -11.35 -16.94
CA MET A 135 -10.56 -11.64 -15.85
C MET A 135 -11.14 -11.41 -14.45
N VAL A 136 -12.07 -10.47 -14.27
CA VAL A 136 -12.82 -10.35 -13.00
C VAL A 136 -13.64 -11.62 -12.76
N GLY A 137 -14.32 -12.13 -13.79
CA GLY A 137 -15.04 -13.41 -13.72
C GLY A 137 -14.10 -14.60 -13.44
N PHE A 138 -12.90 -14.59 -14.02
CA PHE A 138 -11.88 -15.62 -13.75
C PHE A 138 -11.45 -15.60 -12.27
N VAL A 139 -11.16 -14.43 -11.69
CA VAL A 139 -10.80 -14.33 -10.27
C VAL A 139 -11.98 -14.72 -9.37
N GLN A 140 -13.21 -14.38 -9.75
CA GLN A 140 -14.42 -14.83 -9.04
C GLN A 140 -14.46 -16.35 -8.87
N GLN A 141 -14.15 -17.09 -9.94
CA GLN A 141 -14.09 -18.56 -9.90
C GLN A 141 -13.02 -19.06 -8.93
N ARG A 142 -11.84 -18.43 -8.91
CA ARG A 142 -10.73 -18.83 -8.03
C ARG A 142 -10.99 -18.52 -6.57
N ILE A 143 -11.58 -17.36 -6.26
CA ILE A 143 -12.02 -17.02 -4.90
C ILE A 143 -13.11 -18.01 -4.43
N GLY A 144 -14.09 -18.30 -5.30
CA GLY A 144 -15.14 -19.28 -4.99
C GLY A 144 -14.57 -20.67 -4.69
N ALA A 145 -13.62 -21.14 -5.51
CA ALA A 145 -12.95 -22.42 -5.30
C ALA A 145 -12.14 -22.46 -3.99
N ALA A 146 -11.44 -21.37 -3.64
CA ALA A 146 -10.70 -21.27 -2.38
C ALA A 146 -11.65 -21.34 -1.16
N LEU A 147 -12.77 -20.63 -1.21
CA LEU A 147 -13.78 -20.66 -0.15
C LEU A 147 -14.42 -22.05 -0.01
N ASP A 148 -14.79 -22.67 -1.13
CA ASP A 148 -15.35 -24.02 -1.12
C ASP A 148 -14.37 -25.05 -0.56
N ALA A 149 -13.10 -25.01 -0.99
CA ALA A 149 -12.07 -25.95 -0.56
C ALA A 149 -11.79 -25.87 0.96
N GLU A 150 -11.74 -24.66 1.53
CA GLU A 150 -11.37 -24.47 2.94
C GLU A 150 -12.57 -24.54 3.89
N LEU A 151 -13.77 -24.14 3.44
CA LEU A 151 -14.90 -23.91 4.35
C LEU A 151 -16.09 -24.85 4.13
N SER A 152 -16.29 -25.47 2.96
CA SER A 152 -17.50 -26.26 2.69
C SER A 152 -17.72 -27.41 3.69
N ALA A 153 -16.64 -28.03 4.16
CA ALA A 153 -16.67 -29.11 5.15
C ALA A 153 -16.62 -28.63 6.62
N VAL A 154 -16.22 -27.38 6.86
CA VAL A 154 -15.94 -26.85 8.21
C VAL A 154 -17.03 -25.88 8.68
N ASP A 155 -17.38 -24.92 7.82
CA ASP A 155 -18.43 -23.92 8.06
C ASP A 155 -19.15 -23.58 6.73
N PRO A 156 -20.09 -24.44 6.30
CA PRO A 156 -20.79 -24.27 5.03
C PRO A 156 -21.65 -23.00 4.98
N GLU A 157 -22.12 -22.50 6.13
CA GLU A 157 -22.91 -21.27 6.21
C GLU A 157 -22.02 -20.02 6.03
N LEU A 158 -20.84 -20.00 6.64
CA LEU A 158 -19.85 -18.95 6.35
C LEU A 158 -19.38 -19.01 4.90
N ALA A 159 -19.14 -20.21 4.35
CA ALA A 159 -18.79 -20.39 2.95
C ALA A 159 -19.85 -19.79 2.01
N PHE A 160 -21.13 -20.10 2.25
CA PHE A 160 -22.25 -19.57 1.48
C PHE A 160 -22.36 -18.04 1.58
N ARG A 161 -22.30 -17.48 2.79
CA ARG A 161 -22.36 -16.02 3.01
C ARG A 161 -21.18 -15.29 2.38
N ALA A 162 -19.97 -15.82 2.50
CA ALA A 162 -18.76 -15.26 1.90
C ALA A 162 -18.84 -15.31 0.37
N MET A 163 -19.26 -16.44 -0.21
CA MET A 163 -19.44 -16.57 -1.65
C MET A 163 -20.48 -15.58 -2.18
N ARG A 164 -21.60 -15.41 -1.48
CA ARG A 164 -22.59 -14.37 -1.81
C ARG A 164 -21.99 -12.97 -1.76
N GLY A 165 -21.23 -12.66 -0.71
CA GLY A 165 -20.61 -11.35 -0.54
C GLY A 165 -19.59 -11.05 -1.64
N TRP A 166 -18.69 -12.00 -1.94
CA TRP A 166 -17.72 -11.87 -3.03
C TRP A 166 -18.39 -11.74 -4.40
N ASN A 167 -19.45 -12.50 -4.68
CA ASN A 167 -20.19 -12.40 -5.95
C ASN A 167 -20.81 -11.01 -6.13
N ALA A 168 -21.44 -10.47 -5.09
CA ALA A 168 -22.00 -9.12 -5.14
C ALA A 168 -20.90 -8.05 -5.27
N LEU A 169 -19.84 -8.13 -4.44
CA LEU A 169 -18.73 -7.18 -4.50
C LEU A 169 -18.03 -7.17 -5.87
N LEU A 170 -17.79 -8.32 -6.48
CA LEU A 170 -17.08 -8.39 -7.76
C LEU A 170 -17.88 -7.74 -8.90
N VAL A 171 -19.22 -7.70 -8.83
CA VAL A 171 -20.04 -6.92 -9.77
C VAL A 171 -19.88 -5.42 -9.52
N VAL A 172 -19.82 -4.98 -8.26
CA VAL A 172 -19.53 -3.58 -7.91
C VAL A 172 -18.15 -3.16 -8.42
N LEU A 173 -17.12 -3.97 -8.16
CA LEU A 173 -15.76 -3.72 -8.65
C LEU A 173 -15.71 -3.72 -10.17
N LEU A 174 -16.44 -4.62 -10.82
CA LEU A 174 -16.47 -4.70 -12.28
C LEU A 174 -17.00 -3.41 -12.90
N GLU A 175 -18.16 -2.92 -12.41
CA GLU A 175 -18.73 -1.67 -12.93
C GLU A 175 -17.76 -0.50 -12.74
N GLN A 176 -17.14 -0.39 -11.55
CA GLN A 176 -16.20 0.68 -11.28
C GLN A 176 -14.95 0.64 -12.17
N LEU A 177 -14.41 -0.55 -12.44
CA LEU A 177 -13.30 -0.72 -13.38
C LEU A 177 -13.71 -0.39 -14.82
N SER A 178 -14.93 -0.75 -15.22
CA SER A 178 -15.46 -0.57 -16.58
C SER A 178 -15.81 0.88 -16.91
N ARG A 179 -16.25 1.67 -15.92
CA ARG A 179 -16.75 3.04 -16.12
C ARG A 179 -15.78 3.97 -16.85
N VAL A 180 -14.48 3.73 -16.72
CA VAL A 180 -13.41 4.56 -17.28
C VAL A 180 -13.16 4.33 -18.77
N TYR A 181 -13.74 3.29 -19.37
CA TYR A 181 -13.47 2.89 -20.77
C TYR A 181 -14.12 3.79 -21.83
N GLY A 182 -15.27 4.42 -21.51
CA GLY A 182 -15.98 5.32 -22.42
C GLY A 182 -16.23 4.70 -23.80
N GLU A 183 -15.86 5.42 -24.87
CA GLU A 183 -16.03 4.95 -26.27
C GLU A 183 -14.81 4.20 -26.83
N GLY A 184 -13.75 4.00 -26.04
CA GLY A 184 -12.54 3.32 -26.47
C GLY A 184 -12.84 1.89 -26.93
N ARG A 185 -12.33 1.50 -28.10
CA ARG A 185 -12.45 0.12 -28.62
C ARG A 185 -11.20 -0.28 -29.38
N GLU A 186 -10.74 -1.50 -29.15
CA GLU A 186 -9.77 -2.18 -30.03
C GLU A 186 -10.53 -3.14 -30.96
N ALA A 187 -10.01 -3.38 -32.16
CA ALA A 187 -10.55 -4.40 -33.05
C ALA A 187 -10.48 -5.79 -32.40
N GLU A 188 -11.48 -6.62 -32.69
CA GLU A 188 -11.53 -7.98 -32.15
C GLU A 188 -10.57 -8.91 -32.90
N THR A 189 -9.77 -9.64 -32.14
CA THR A 189 -8.88 -10.67 -32.66
C THR A 189 -9.18 -11.99 -31.96
N TYR A 190 -9.41 -13.03 -32.75
CA TYR A 190 -9.82 -14.36 -32.28
C TYR A 190 -8.66 -15.37 -32.34
N GLN A 191 -7.45 -14.92 -31.97
CA GLN A 191 -6.29 -15.79 -31.96
C GLN A 191 -6.45 -16.90 -30.91
N GLN A 192 -6.15 -18.13 -31.30
CA GLN A 192 -6.22 -19.28 -30.40
C GLN A 192 -5.20 -19.14 -29.25
N PRO A 193 -5.53 -19.65 -28.05
CA PRO A 193 -4.60 -19.66 -26.95
C PRO A 193 -3.38 -20.53 -27.28
N GLN A 194 -2.26 -20.19 -26.65
CA GLN A 194 -0.98 -20.86 -26.76
C GLN A 194 -0.68 -21.56 -25.44
N GLU A 195 -0.13 -22.76 -25.52
CA GLU A 195 0.42 -23.44 -24.34
C GLU A 195 1.62 -22.67 -23.79
N ILE A 196 1.69 -22.58 -22.47
CA ILE A 196 2.81 -21.97 -21.75
C ILE A 196 3.20 -22.90 -20.59
N ASP A 197 4.49 -22.91 -20.23
CA ASP A 197 4.92 -23.54 -18.98
C ASP A 197 4.46 -22.65 -17.82
N GLU A 198 3.49 -23.14 -17.05
CA GLU A 198 2.89 -22.43 -15.91
C GLU A 198 3.81 -22.39 -14.70
N ARG A 199 4.74 -23.36 -14.57
CA ARG A 199 5.56 -23.51 -13.36
C ARG A 199 6.41 -22.27 -13.03
N PRO A 200 7.10 -21.63 -13.99
CA PRO A 200 7.86 -20.41 -13.71
C PRO A 200 6.96 -19.23 -13.33
N ILE A 201 5.73 -19.18 -13.87
CA ILE A 201 4.76 -18.11 -13.58
C ILE A 201 4.22 -18.27 -12.16
N HIS A 202 3.89 -19.51 -11.79
CA HIS A 202 3.46 -19.87 -10.45
C HIS A 202 4.54 -19.58 -9.40
N GLN A 203 5.77 -20.03 -9.66
CA GLN A 203 6.91 -19.74 -8.78
C GLN A 203 7.11 -18.22 -8.62
N LEU A 204 7.04 -17.45 -9.71
CA LEU A 204 7.19 -16.00 -9.64
C LEU A 204 6.08 -15.34 -8.80
N ALA A 205 4.83 -15.80 -8.94
CA ALA A 205 3.70 -15.28 -8.17
C ALA A 205 3.86 -15.56 -6.66
N VAL A 206 4.25 -16.79 -6.30
CA VAL A 206 4.54 -17.18 -4.91
C VAL A 206 5.67 -16.34 -4.33
N GLU A 207 6.82 -16.28 -5.01
CA GLU A 207 7.97 -15.49 -4.54
C GLU A 207 7.62 -14.01 -4.38
N THR A 208 6.85 -13.45 -5.31
CA THR A 208 6.42 -12.05 -5.26
C THR A 208 5.49 -11.80 -4.08
N TYR A 209 4.54 -12.72 -3.84
CA TYR A 209 3.62 -12.61 -2.72
C TYR A 209 4.33 -12.75 -1.37
N GLU A 210 5.19 -13.75 -1.21
CA GLU A 210 5.95 -13.99 0.01
C GLU A 210 6.87 -12.81 0.34
N ARG A 211 7.55 -12.24 -0.67
CA ARG A 211 8.33 -11.00 -0.50
C ARG A 211 7.46 -9.84 0.01
N SER A 212 6.19 -9.78 -0.37
CA SER A 212 5.25 -8.75 0.07
C SER A 212 4.70 -8.95 1.51
N LEU A 213 4.90 -10.12 2.12
CA LEU A 213 4.36 -10.49 3.44
C LEU A 213 5.35 -10.41 4.60
N GLY A 214 6.67 -10.42 4.37
CA GLY A 214 7.65 -10.15 5.43
C GLY A 214 7.84 -11.21 6.54
N MET A 215 7.51 -12.50 6.34
CA MET A 215 7.80 -13.61 7.29
C MET A 215 8.01 -14.95 6.54
N ALA A 216 8.86 -15.94 6.86
CA ALA A 216 10.07 -16.11 7.68
C ALA A 216 10.65 -17.53 7.38
N ARG A 217 11.90 -17.65 6.94
CA ARG A 217 12.73 -18.88 7.10
C ARG A 217 14.15 -18.45 7.50
N SER A 218 14.86 -19.32 8.24
CA SER A 218 16.16 -19.03 8.86
C SER A 218 17.11 -18.40 7.85
N ILE A 219 17.45 -17.15 8.11
CA ILE A 219 18.45 -16.44 7.34
C ILE A 219 19.80 -17.08 7.67
N ASP A 220 20.38 -17.81 6.74
CA ASP A 220 21.81 -18.11 6.82
C ASP A 220 22.56 -16.78 6.78
N TYR A 221 23.50 -16.57 7.69
CA TYR A 221 24.30 -15.36 7.73
C TYR A 221 25.73 -15.67 7.26
N ARG A 222 26.28 -14.79 6.42
CA ARG A 222 27.69 -14.80 6.06
C ARG A 222 28.39 -13.63 6.72
N GLU A 223 29.61 -13.88 7.11
CA GLU A 223 30.48 -12.90 7.74
C GLU A 223 31.13 -11.99 6.70
N VAL A 224 30.97 -10.68 6.90
CA VAL A 224 31.65 -9.64 6.15
C VAL A 224 32.50 -8.83 7.12
N ILE A 225 33.80 -8.74 6.82
CA ILE A 225 34.72 -7.91 7.60
C ILE A 225 34.43 -6.44 7.29
N ALA A 226 34.02 -5.69 8.29
CA ALA A 226 33.69 -4.28 8.16
C ALA A 226 34.92 -3.37 8.26
N GLY A 227 35.96 -3.82 8.96
CA GLY A 227 37.22 -3.10 9.16
C GLY A 227 37.91 -3.50 10.46
N SER A 228 39.01 -2.81 10.78
CA SER A 228 39.73 -3.00 12.04
C SER A 228 39.11 -2.16 13.18
N LEU A 229 39.24 -2.62 14.43
CA LEU A 229 38.75 -1.91 15.61
C LEU A 229 39.29 -0.48 15.70
N ALA A 230 40.56 -0.27 15.30
CA ALA A 230 41.21 1.03 15.31
C ALA A 230 40.56 2.03 14.34
N GLU A 231 40.12 1.58 13.16
CA GLU A 231 39.40 2.42 12.19
C GLU A 231 38.07 2.92 12.77
N PHE A 232 37.30 2.02 13.39
CA PHE A 232 36.01 2.37 13.97
C PHE A 232 36.13 3.27 15.20
N ILE A 233 37.18 3.11 16.02
CA ILE A 233 37.45 4.02 17.15
C ILE A 233 37.76 5.44 16.65
N ALA A 234 38.43 5.58 15.51
CA ALA A 234 38.77 6.88 14.95
C ALA A 234 37.59 7.60 14.29
N GLU A 235 36.72 6.85 13.59
CA GLU A 235 35.68 7.43 12.71
C GLU A 235 34.24 7.31 13.25
N GLY A 236 33.99 6.46 14.26
CA GLY A 236 32.70 6.29 14.94
C GLY A 236 31.61 5.54 14.15
N CYS A 237 31.59 5.70 12.83
CA CYS A 237 30.70 5.00 11.90
C CYS A 237 31.47 4.63 10.62
N LYS A 238 31.17 3.46 10.05
CA LYS A 238 31.62 3.10 8.70
C LYS A 238 30.50 2.47 7.91
N ILE A 239 30.38 2.87 6.65
CA ILE A 239 29.43 2.25 5.72
C ILE A 239 30.15 1.19 4.91
N ILE A 240 29.61 -0.01 4.93
CA ILE A 240 30.08 -1.14 4.15
C ILE A 240 29.08 -1.48 3.06
N LYS A 241 29.58 -1.96 1.92
CA LYS A 241 28.76 -2.44 0.81
C LYS A 241 29.11 -3.90 0.54
N ALA A 242 28.11 -4.77 0.57
CA ALA A 242 28.27 -6.21 0.32
C ALA A 242 26.98 -6.79 -0.27
N GLU A 243 27.09 -7.59 -1.34
CA GLU A 243 25.95 -8.29 -1.97
C GLU A 243 24.74 -7.38 -2.30
N GLY A 244 25.01 -6.14 -2.72
CA GLY A 244 23.98 -5.13 -3.04
C GLY A 244 23.38 -4.42 -1.82
N LEU A 245 23.73 -4.81 -0.60
CA LEU A 245 23.36 -4.10 0.63
C LEU A 245 24.34 -2.97 0.92
N SER A 246 23.80 -1.85 1.41
CA SER A 246 24.54 -0.73 2.01
C SER A 246 24.22 -0.74 3.51
N ILE A 247 25.24 -0.84 4.36
CA ILE A 247 25.07 -1.07 5.81
C ILE A 247 25.96 -0.10 6.57
N GLY A 248 25.39 0.67 7.50
CA GLY A 248 26.16 1.48 8.45
C GLY A 248 26.49 0.67 9.69
N VAL A 249 27.76 0.63 10.08
CA VAL A 249 28.28 -0.05 11.27
C VAL A 249 28.81 1.00 12.24
N PHE A 250 28.33 0.95 13.47
CA PHE A 250 28.55 1.97 14.50
C PHE A 250 29.05 1.34 15.80
N PHE A 251 29.88 2.07 16.52
CA PHE A 251 30.24 1.76 17.90
C PHE A 251 29.81 2.90 18.83
N VAL A 252 28.79 2.66 19.64
CA VAL A 252 28.09 3.69 20.43
C VAL A 252 27.86 3.16 21.83
N ASP A 253 28.21 3.94 22.85
CA ASP A 253 28.03 3.58 24.26
C ASP A 253 28.56 2.18 24.64
N GLY A 254 29.68 1.77 24.04
CA GLY A 254 30.31 0.48 24.29
C GLY A 254 29.64 -0.71 23.58
N LYS A 255 28.68 -0.46 22.67
CA LYS A 255 27.94 -1.49 21.93
C LYS A 255 28.09 -1.30 20.42
N TRP A 256 28.06 -2.42 19.70
CA TRP A 256 28.11 -2.45 18.24
C TRP A 256 26.71 -2.50 17.64
N HIS A 257 26.50 -1.71 16.60
CA HIS A 257 25.24 -1.62 15.88
C HIS A 257 25.49 -1.66 14.38
N ALA A 258 24.72 -2.45 13.63
CA ALA A 258 24.71 -2.38 12.18
C ALA A 258 23.28 -2.31 11.65
N LEU A 259 23.03 -1.33 10.77
CA LEU A 259 21.71 -1.05 10.20
C LEU A 259 21.80 -0.88 8.69
N GLN A 260 20.70 -1.16 8.00
CA GLN A 260 20.62 -0.87 6.57
C GLN A 260 20.67 0.63 6.32
N ASN A 261 21.58 1.05 5.45
CA ASN A 261 21.78 2.43 5.03
C ASN A 261 20.80 2.81 3.90
N SER A 262 19.50 2.58 4.14
CA SER A 262 18.41 2.90 3.23
C SER A 262 17.16 3.23 4.06
N CYS A 263 16.81 4.51 4.12
CA CYS A 263 15.67 5.04 4.86
C CYS A 263 14.34 4.51 4.30
N LEU A 264 13.41 4.05 5.14
CA LEU A 264 12.13 3.48 4.74
C LEU A 264 11.23 4.44 3.94
N HIS A 265 11.46 5.75 4.06
CA HIS A 265 10.76 6.78 3.28
C HIS A 265 11.09 6.72 1.77
N ARG A 266 12.31 7.08 1.36
CA ARG A 266 12.73 7.19 -0.07
C ARG A 266 14.07 6.53 -0.38
N GLY A 267 14.53 5.61 0.47
CA GLY A 267 15.82 4.93 0.30
C GLY A 267 17.05 5.79 0.56
N GLY A 268 16.90 6.91 1.26
CA GLY A 268 18.01 7.81 1.57
C GLY A 268 19.09 7.18 2.46
N PRO A 269 20.36 7.66 2.40
CA PRO A 269 21.49 7.07 3.09
C PRO A 269 21.48 7.44 4.58
N VAL A 270 20.55 6.85 5.32
CA VAL A 270 20.29 7.17 6.73
C VAL A 270 21.53 7.03 7.63
N CYS A 271 22.43 6.10 7.34
CA CYS A 271 23.65 5.89 8.12
C CYS A 271 24.77 6.91 7.84
N GLU A 272 24.60 7.78 6.84
CA GLU A 272 25.48 8.93 6.60
C GLU A 272 25.04 10.16 7.42
N GLY A 273 23.88 10.07 8.07
CA GLY A 273 23.30 11.16 8.82
C GLY A 273 23.83 11.29 10.25
N PRO A 274 23.53 12.43 10.92
CA PRO A 274 23.99 12.66 12.28
C PRO A 274 23.37 11.63 13.25
N LEU A 275 24.19 11.20 14.20
CA LEU A 275 23.82 10.29 15.27
C LEU A 275 23.99 11.02 16.61
N GLU A 276 22.89 11.26 17.29
CA GLU A 276 22.87 11.95 18.58
C GLU A 276 21.99 11.18 19.57
N ASN A 277 22.51 10.92 20.78
CA ASN A 277 21.76 10.24 21.85
C ASN A 277 21.09 8.91 21.43
N GLY A 278 21.75 8.13 20.57
CA GLY A 278 21.23 6.87 20.04
C GLY A 278 20.18 7.00 18.94
N VAL A 279 19.96 8.21 18.42
CA VAL A 279 19.03 8.51 17.33
C VAL A 279 19.80 8.88 16.06
N LEU A 280 19.68 8.04 15.05
CA LEU A 280 20.24 8.23 13.73
C LEU A 280 19.25 9.00 12.86
N THR A 281 19.62 10.17 12.37
CA THR A 281 18.75 11.05 11.61
C THR A 281 19.12 11.03 10.13
N CYS A 282 18.22 10.60 9.26
CA CYS A 282 18.50 10.53 7.82
C CYS A 282 18.82 11.93 7.24
N PRO A 283 19.92 12.11 6.50
CA PRO A 283 20.35 13.43 6.03
C PRO A 283 19.45 14.00 4.92
N TRP A 284 18.59 13.20 4.29
CA TRP A 284 17.71 13.66 3.21
C TRP A 284 16.44 14.33 3.71
N HIS A 285 15.74 13.68 4.63
CA HIS A 285 14.38 14.09 5.04
C HIS A 285 14.21 14.05 6.56
N GLY A 286 15.30 13.87 7.32
CA GLY A 286 15.27 13.97 8.78
C GLY A 286 14.61 12.79 9.51
N TYR A 287 14.18 11.73 8.81
CA TYR A 287 13.59 10.54 9.45
C TYR A 287 14.55 9.96 10.47
N GLN A 288 14.06 9.78 11.69
CA GLN A 288 14.88 9.44 12.86
C GLN A 288 14.66 8.01 13.28
N TYR A 289 15.77 7.29 13.48
CA TYR A 289 15.74 5.88 13.83
C TYR A 289 16.53 5.62 15.09
N ARG A 290 16.00 4.76 15.96
CA ARG A 290 16.73 4.23 17.12
C ARG A 290 17.84 3.32 16.63
N ILE A 291 19.09 3.61 17.00
CA ILE A 291 20.24 2.82 16.55
C ILE A 291 20.28 1.40 17.15
N ASP A 292 19.67 1.23 18.33
CA ASP A 292 19.62 -0.01 19.09
C ASP A 292 18.50 -0.95 18.68
N THR A 293 17.43 -0.45 18.05
CA THR A 293 16.26 -1.26 17.64
C THR A 293 15.97 -1.18 16.15
N GLY A 294 16.47 -0.16 15.46
CA GLY A 294 16.14 0.17 14.07
C GLY A 294 14.78 0.84 13.93
N GLU A 295 14.02 1.02 15.02
CA GLU A 295 12.67 1.60 15.01
C GLU A 295 12.69 3.01 14.46
N LEU A 296 11.77 3.28 13.54
CA LEU A 296 11.43 4.62 13.13
C LEU A 296 10.71 5.31 14.29
N LEU A 297 11.24 6.43 14.78
CA LEU A 297 10.62 7.15 15.90
C LEU A 297 9.20 7.63 15.59
N LEU A 298 8.91 7.87 14.31
CA LEU A 298 7.61 8.30 13.81
C LEU A 298 6.58 7.16 13.73
N ASP A 299 7.05 5.92 13.57
CA ASP A 299 6.21 4.72 13.47
C ASP A 299 6.96 3.53 14.10
N PRO A 300 6.66 3.19 15.37
CA PRO A 300 7.32 2.10 16.08
C PRO A 300 7.12 0.71 15.46
N ASP A 301 6.14 0.55 14.57
CA ASP A 301 5.89 -0.68 13.82
C ASP A 301 6.79 -0.80 12.58
N ALA A 302 7.40 0.31 12.14
CA ALA A 302 8.37 0.37 11.05
C ALA A 302 9.82 0.37 11.56
N ARG A 303 10.69 -0.48 10.99
CA ARG A 303 12.07 -0.66 11.46
C ARG A 303 13.07 -0.84 10.33
N LEU A 304 14.23 -0.19 10.41
CA LEU A 304 15.36 -0.50 9.55
C LEU A 304 15.88 -1.91 9.85
N PRO A 305 16.18 -2.72 8.81
CA PRO A 305 16.85 -3.99 9.02
C PRO A 305 18.17 -3.84 9.76
N ARG A 306 18.41 -4.75 10.70
CA ARG A 306 19.60 -4.78 11.56
C ARG A 306 20.42 -6.03 11.31
N TYR A 307 21.72 -5.90 11.48
CA TYR A 307 22.68 -6.97 11.23
C TYR A 307 23.50 -7.24 12.50
N PRO A 308 23.69 -8.51 12.91
CA PRO A 308 24.55 -8.82 14.04
C PRO A 308 26.00 -8.40 13.77
N VAL A 309 26.68 -7.90 14.80
CA VAL A 309 28.09 -7.51 14.76
C VAL A 309 28.84 -8.28 15.81
N GLU A 310 29.96 -8.89 15.42
CA GLU A 310 30.87 -9.60 16.30
C GLU A 310 32.29 -9.03 16.14
N VAL A 311 33.02 -8.89 17.24
CA VAL A 311 34.42 -8.47 17.22
C VAL A 311 35.30 -9.68 17.53
N ARG A 312 36.20 -10.02 16.61
CA ARG A 312 37.14 -11.13 16.75
C ARG A 312 38.56 -10.61 16.62
N GLY A 313 39.25 -10.49 17.75
CA GLY A 313 40.59 -9.89 17.78
C GLY A 313 40.53 -8.42 17.36
N ASP A 314 41.21 -8.07 16.27
CA ASP A 314 41.15 -6.71 15.70
C ASP A 314 40.00 -6.49 14.70
N GLN A 315 39.29 -7.54 14.29
CA GLN A 315 38.33 -7.47 13.19
C GLN A 315 36.91 -7.25 13.69
N VAL A 316 36.23 -6.26 13.11
CA VAL A 316 34.78 -6.07 13.25
C VAL A 316 34.09 -6.81 12.11
N VAL A 317 33.24 -7.78 12.46
CA VAL A 317 32.57 -8.68 11.52
C VAL A 317 31.06 -8.42 11.59
N VAL A 318 30.43 -8.14 10.44
CA VAL A 318 28.97 -8.04 10.32
C VAL A 318 28.43 -9.30 9.68
N GLN A 319 27.40 -9.87 10.29
CA GLN A 319 26.67 -11.00 9.76
C GLN A 319 25.58 -10.47 8.82
N ILE A 320 25.73 -10.69 7.52
CA ILE A 320 24.73 -10.32 6.51
C ILE A 320 23.95 -11.54 6.02
N PRO A 321 22.65 -11.41 5.72
CA PRO A 321 21.86 -12.50 5.14
C PRO A 321 22.50 -13.01 3.85
N VAL A 322 22.68 -14.32 3.77
CA VAL A 322 23.09 -15.04 2.57
C VAL A 322 21.89 -15.13 1.65
N LEU A 323 21.87 -14.29 0.62
CA LEU A 323 20.91 -14.41 -0.48
C LEU A 323 21.37 -15.55 -1.42
N ILE A 324 21.31 -16.81 -0.98
CA ILE A 324 21.61 -17.96 -1.84
C ILE A 324 20.31 -18.63 -2.31
N ARG A 325 20.22 -18.76 -3.64
CA ARG A 325 19.37 -19.70 -4.37
C ARG A 325 19.76 -21.13 -3.97
N ASP A 326 18.83 -21.90 -3.42
CA ASP A 326 18.57 -23.32 -3.72
C ASP A 326 17.86 -24.03 -2.54
N HIS A 327 17.16 -25.10 -2.90
CA HIS A 327 16.12 -25.87 -2.19
C HIS A 327 16.35 -26.28 -0.71
N VAL A 328 15.24 -26.48 0.03
CA VAL A 328 14.80 -27.78 0.65
C VAL A 328 13.55 -27.61 1.57
N ASP A 329 12.76 -28.70 1.63
CA ASP A 329 11.47 -28.96 2.29
C ASP A 329 11.42 -28.77 3.82
N ILE A 330 10.28 -28.30 4.35
CA ILE A 330 9.90 -28.42 5.78
C ILE A 330 8.39 -28.68 5.89
N SER A 331 7.99 -29.64 6.73
CA SER A 331 6.61 -30.16 6.84
C SER A 331 5.71 -29.41 7.82
N MET A 332 4.41 -29.51 7.58
CA MET A 332 3.28 -28.76 8.18
C MET A 332 3.08 -28.90 9.71
N ALA A 333 3.79 -29.81 10.38
CA ALA A 333 3.52 -30.16 11.78
C ALA A 333 3.99 -29.11 12.80
N GLU A 334 4.96 -28.26 12.47
CA GLU A 334 5.56 -27.32 13.43
C GLU A 334 4.81 -25.98 13.55
N LEU A 335 4.01 -25.62 12.53
CA LEU A 335 3.26 -24.35 12.47
C LEU A 335 2.07 -24.29 13.44
N PHE A 336 1.52 -25.42 13.88
CA PHE A 336 0.28 -25.46 14.68
C PHE A 336 0.49 -25.42 16.20
N ALA A 337 1.71 -25.28 16.70
CA ALA A 337 1.98 -25.44 18.14
C ALA A 337 1.84 -24.16 19.00
N LYS A 338 1.63 -22.96 18.44
CA LYS A 338 1.59 -21.73 19.25
C LYS A 338 0.58 -20.68 18.74
N ALA A 339 -0.70 -20.90 19.02
CA ALA A 339 -1.69 -19.82 19.09
C ALA A 339 -2.91 -20.26 19.91
N VAL A 340 -2.86 -20.12 21.25
CA VAL A 340 -4.06 -20.17 22.11
C VAL A 340 -3.94 -19.18 23.28
N ALA A 341 -5.03 -18.43 23.49
CA ALA A 341 -5.46 -17.57 24.63
C ALA A 341 -4.81 -16.17 24.71
N ALA A 342 -5.53 -15.05 24.97
CA ALA A 342 -6.74 -14.83 25.78
C ALA A 342 -7.51 -13.50 25.41
N PRO A 343 -8.71 -13.21 25.97
CA PRO A 343 -9.77 -12.39 25.33
C PRO A 343 -10.34 -11.15 26.09
N VAL A 344 -11.31 -10.48 25.43
CA VAL A 344 -12.51 -9.69 25.86
C VAL A 344 -12.50 -8.13 25.96
N ALA A 345 -13.50 -7.61 25.22
CA ALA A 345 -14.16 -6.31 25.00
C ALA A 345 -14.38 -5.27 26.14
N VAL A 346 -14.63 -4.02 25.68
CA VAL A 346 -15.62 -3.07 26.24
C VAL A 346 -16.30 -2.31 25.07
N GLU A 347 -17.63 -2.26 25.02
CA GLU A 347 -18.41 -1.39 24.12
C GLU A 347 -18.65 0.00 24.77
N PRO A 348 -18.63 1.13 24.02
CA PRO A 348 -19.22 2.38 24.48
C PRO A 348 -20.52 2.74 23.76
N ALA A 349 -21.31 3.58 24.45
CA ALA A 349 -22.67 3.99 24.12
C ALA A 349 -22.84 4.76 22.79
N ALA A 350 -24.10 4.80 22.32
CA ALA A 350 -24.50 5.36 21.02
C ALA A 350 -23.94 6.78 20.76
N PRO A 351 -23.36 7.02 19.57
CA PRO A 351 -22.62 8.24 19.28
C PRO A 351 -23.54 9.47 19.10
N ARG A 352 -23.22 10.58 19.79
CA ARG A 352 -23.71 11.93 19.47
C ARG A 352 -23.40 12.23 17.99
N GLN A 353 -24.41 12.71 17.26
CA GLN A 353 -24.26 13.19 15.88
C GLN A 353 -23.50 14.52 15.89
N LEU A 354 -22.39 14.59 15.14
CA LEU A 354 -21.55 15.78 15.01
C LEU A 354 -22.09 16.73 13.93
N ALA A 355 -21.84 18.02 14.08
CA ALA A 355 -22.10 19.00 13.02
C ALA A 355 -21.08 18.88 11.86
N ALA A 356 -21.37 19.47 10.71
CA ALA A 356 -20.54 19.32 9.50
C ALA A 356 -19.10 19.89 9.64
N ASN A 357 -18.90 20.82 10.58
CA ASN A 357 -17.60 21.40 10.93
C ASN A 357 -16.99 20.77 12.20
N GLU A 358 -17.54 19.66 12.70
CA GLU A 358 -17.06 18.97 13.89
C GLU A 358 -16.49 17.59 13.53
N PHE A 359 -15.44 17.17 14.23
CA PHE A 359 -14.84 15.85 14.13
C PHE A 359 -14.56 15.29 15.53
N ARG A 360 -14.50 13.96 15.66
CA ARG A 360 -14.01 13.35 16.90
C ARG A 360 -12.49 13.35 16.92
N VAL A 361 -11.92 13.83 18.01
CA VAL A 361 -10.47 13.87 18.23
C VAL A 361 -9.84 12.48 18.10
N ALA A 362 -10.54 11.44 18.58
CA ALA A 362 -10.06 10.06 18.53
C ALA A 362 -10.07 9.43 17.12
N ASP A 363 -10.91 9.96 16.22
CA ASP A 363 -11.09 9.40 14.87
C ASP A 363 -10.05 9.96 13.89
N LEU A 364 -9.54 11.18 14.14
CA LEU A 364 -8.47 11.79 13.37
C LEU A 364 -7.12 11.54 14.05
N ARG A 365 -6.44 10.46 13.66
CA ARG A 365 -5.15 10.05 14.25
C ARG A 365 -4.00 11.00 13.85
N PRO A 366 -2.92 11.11 14.65
CA PRO A 366 -1.72 11.84 14.25
C PRO A 366 -1.20 11.40 12.87
N GLY A 367 -0.74 12.36 12.07
CA GLY A 367 -0.28 12.15 10.70
C GLY A 367 -1.40 11.98 9.67
N HIS A 368 -2.66 12.08 10.09
CA HIS A 368 -3.80 11.97 9.20
C HIS A 368 -4.49 13.32 9.03
N ALA A 369 -5.25 13.42 7.94
CA ALA A 369 -6.13 14.53 7.66
C ALA A 369 -7.55 14.03 7.40
N VAL A 370 -8.54 14.90 7.59
CA VAL A 370 -9.94 14.62 7.29
C VAL A 370 -10.57 15.86 6.66
N GLN A 371 -11.50 15.65 5.74
CA GLN A 371 -12.29 16.73 5.17
C GLN A 371 -13.52 17.00 6.05
N LEU A 372 -13.80 18.27 6.30
CA LEU A 372 -15.01 18.79 6.93
C LEU A 372 -15.61 19.93 6.09
N TYR A 373 -16.80 20.39 6.46
CA TYR A 373 -17.45 21.51 5.79
C TYR A 373 -17.75 22.65 6.76
N VAL A 374 -17.30 23.86 6.43
CA VAL A 374 -17.64 25.12 7.11
C VAL A 374 -18.41 26.00 6.13
N ASP A 375 -19.70 26.26 6.39
CA ASP A 375 -20.59 27.04 5.50
C ASP A 375 -20.46 26.66 4.00
N ASP A 376 -20.56 25.35 3.73
CA ASP A 376 -20.42 24.71 2.39
C ASP A 376 -19.00 24.73 1.77
N ALA A 377 -17.99 25.28 2.45
CA ALA A 377 -16.59 25.22 2.02
C ALA A 377 -15.88 23.97 2.57
N ALA A 378 -15.19 23.22 1.70
CA ALA A 378 -14.39 22.07 2.10
C ALA A 378 -13.10 22.50 2.82
N VAL A 379 -12.89 21.95 4.01
CA VAL A 379 -11.75 22.24 4.89
C VAL A 379 -11.04 20.94 5.22
N ALA A 380 -9.73 20.90 5.00
CA ALA A 380 -8.88 19.83 5.48
C ALA A 380 -8.45 20.13 6.91
N VAL A 381 -8.79 19.24 7.85
CA VAL A 381 -8.28 19.26 9.21
C VAL A 381 -7.15 18.26 9.32
N TYR A 382 -6.01 18.71 9.80
CA TYR A 382 -4.78 17.94 9.96
C TYR A 382 -4.53 17.67 11.43
N ASN A 383 -4.10 16.47 11.77
CA ASN A 383 -3.58 16.18 13.10
C ASN A 383 -2.06 15.98 13.03
N VAL A 384 -1.32 16.93 13.59
CA VAL A 384 0.13 16.83 13.77
C VAL A 384 0.41 16.64 15.25
N ASP A 385 0.72 15.40 15.63
CA ASP A 385 1.08 15.01 17.00
C ASP A 385 0.10 15.49 18.09
N GLY A 386 -1.20 15.45 17.79
CA GLY A 386 -2.28 15.88 18.67
C GLY A 386 -2.64 17.36 18.57
N THR A 387 -1.90 18.14 17.77
CA THR A 387 -2.24 19.53 17.45
C THR A 387 -2.99 19.57 16.13
N PHE A 388 -4.17 20.20 16.15
CA PHE A 388 -5.03 20.26 14.98
C PHE A 388 -4.87 21.57 14.22
N TYR A 389 -4.69 21.47 12.90
CA TYR A 389 -4.62 22.60 11.98
C TYR A 389 -5.73 22.45 10.94
N ALA A 390 -6.14 23.55 10.32
CA ALA A 390 -7.12 23.48 9.25
C ALA A 390 -6.81 24.45 8.11
N THR A 391 -6.93 23.98 6.87
CA THR A 391 -6.86 24.81 5.66
C THR A 391 -8.04 24.54 4.76
N GLN A 392 -8.26 25.38 3.74
CA GLN A 392 -9.11 24.95 2.63
C GLN A 392 -8.58 23.60 2.11
N ASP A 393 -9.49 22.70 1.80
CA ASP A 393 -9.10 21.37 1.31
C ASP A 393 -8.61 21.43 -0.14
N GLU A 394 -9.08 22.40 -0.91
CA GLU A 394 -8.75 22.56 -2.31
C GLU A 394 -7.38 23.21 -2.51
N CYS A 395 -6.43 22.46 -3.06
CA CYS A 395 -5.11 22.95 -3.44
C CYS A 395 -5.18 24.09 -4.46
N THR A 396 -4.59 25.24 -4.18
CA THR A 396 -4.61 26.43 -5.07
C THR A 396 -3.96 26.26 -6.44
N HIS A 397 -3.22 25.17 -6.69
CA HIS A 397 -2.74 24.87 -8.03
C HIS A 397 -3.92 24.57 -8.95
N ALA A 398 -4.76 23.63 -8.52
CA ALA A 398 -5.73 23.01 -9.41
C ALA A 398 -6.76 22.14 -8.66
N ASP A 399 -7.12 22.56 -7.45
CA ASP A 399 -8.13 22.05 -6.50
C ASP A 399 -8.00 20.57 -6.16
N GLY A 400 -6.77 20.08 -5.98
CA GLY A 400 -6.53 18.75 -5.44
C GLY A 400 -6.89 18.66 -3.95
N PRO A 401 -7.45 17.53 -3.47
CA PRO A 401 -7.92 17.35 -2.10
C PRO A 401 -6.72 17.18 -1.17
N LEU A 402 -6.48 18.17 -0.32
CA LEU A 402 -5.35 18.20 0.59
C LEU A 402 -5.57 17.29 1.80
N SER A 403 -6.79 16.96 2.17
CA SER A 403 -7.08 15.97 3.21
C SER A 403 -6.71 14.54 2.79
N GLU A 404 -6.54 14.29 1.50
CA GLU A 404 -6.03 13.03 0.94
C GLU A 404 -4.53 13.11 0.60
N GLY A 405 -3.91 14.26 0.86
CA GLY A 405 -2.50 14.48 0.64
C GLY A 405 -1.64 13.81 1.69
N ASP A 406 -0.36 13.62 1.35
CA ASP A 406 0.61 13.13 2.31
C ASP A 406 0.94 14.26 3.30
N LEU A 407 0.49 14.10 4.54
CA LEU A 407 0.78 15.02 5.64
C LEU A 407 2.14 14.66 6.26
N GLU A 408 3.17 15.44 5.93
CA GLU A 408 4.51 15.32 6.48
C GLU A 408 4.78 16.47 7.46
N GLY A 409 4.52 16.25 8.75
CA GLY A 409 4.64 17.28 9.78
C GLY A 409 3.66 18.44 9.52
N ALA A 410 4.17 19.67 9.45
CA ALA A 410 3.35 20.84 9.09
C ALA A 410 3.21 21.03 7.57
N THR A 411 3.70 20.11 6.75
CA THR A 411 3.61 20.21 5.29
C THR A 411 2.59 19.23 4.74
N ILE A 412 1.60 19.73 4.00
CA ILE A 412 0.69 18.89 3.23
C ILE A 412 1.11 18.84 1.77
N VAL A 413 1.25 17.63 1.23
CA VAL A 413 1.55 17.40 -0.19
C VAL A 413 0.26 17.07 -0.93
N CYS A 414 -0.15 17.95 -1.83
CA CYS A 414 -1.30 17.71 -2.69
C CYS A 414 -1.09 16.40 -3.50
N PRO A 415 -2.03 15.44 -3.42
CA PRO A 415 -1.83 14.10 -3.97
C PRO A 415 -1.83 14.06 -5.50
N TRP A 416 -2.32 15.11 -6.17
CA TRP A 416 -2.42 15.12 -7.63
C TRP A 416 -1.17 15.61 -8.35
N HIS A 417 -0.59 16.71 -7.87
CA HIS A 417 0.49 17.40 -8.56
C HIS A 417 1.66 17.75 -7.64
N ALA A 418 1.64 17.24 -6.40
CA ALA A 418 2.69 17.39 -5.42
C ALA A 418 3.03 18.85 -5.05
N SER A 419 2.04 19.77 -5.15
CA SER A 419 2.19 21.10 -4.53
C SER A 419 2.22 20.94 -3.02
N CYS A 420 3.21 21.54 -2.38
CA CYS A 420 3.41 21.43 -0.94
C CYS A 420 3.02 22.75 -0.27
N PHE A 421 2.28 22.66 0.83
CA PHE A 421 1.86 23.82 1.60
C PHE A 421 2.17 23.65 3.08
N ASP A 422 2.50 24.74 3.75
CA ASP A 422 2.54 24.79 5.21
C ASP A 422 1.09 24.89 5.73
N ILE A 423 0.66 23.93 6.56
CA ILE A 423 -0.73 23.84 7.05
C ILE A 423 -1.07 24.88 8.11
N ALA A 424 -0.06 25.45 8.79
CA ALA A 424 -0.27 26.44 9.84
C ALA A 424 -0.48 27.84 9.26
N THR A 425 0.18 28.14 8.16
CA THR A 425 0.21 29.47 7.52
C THR A 425 -0.47 29.50 6.16
N GLY A 426 -0.68 28.33 5.53
CA GLY A 426 -1.15 28.18 4.16
C GLY A 426 -0.08 28.44 3.10
N ALA A 427 1.15 28.77 3.47
CA ALA A 427 2.18 29.19 2.51
C ALA A 427 2.54 28.09 1.50
N VAL A 428 2.74 28.46 0.23
CA VAL A 428 3.27 27.54 -0.79
C VAL A 428 4.74 27.27 -0.51
N LEU A 429 5.07 26.02 -0.20
CA LEU A 429 6.45 25.57 0.00
C LEU A 429 7.05 25.05 -1.31
N LYS A 430 6.23 24.42 -2.14
CA LYS A 430 6.65 23.89 -3.44
C LYS A 430 5.50 23.91 -4.44
N GLY A 431 5.79 24.40 -5.65
CA GLY A 431 4.83 24.41 -6.75
C GLY A 431 4.47 23.00 -7.26
N PRO A 432 3.53 22.90 -8.21
CA PRO A 432 3.16 23.93 -9.17
C PRO A 432 2.20 25.04 -8.69
N ALA A 433 1.59 24.93 -7.51
CA ALA A 433 0.83 26.02 -6.88
C ALA A 433 1.63 27.33 -6.78
N ARG A 434 0.93 28.47 -6.86
CA ARG A 434 1.54 29.81 -6.74
C ARG A 434 0.87 30.70 -5.70
N GLU A 435 -0.30 30.31 -5.21
CA GLU A 435 -1.08 31.06 -4.23
C GLU A 435 -1.17 30.28 -2.91
N PRO A 436 -1.12 30.93 -1.74
CA PRO A 436 -1.24 30.24 -0.46
C PRO A 436 -2.68 29.74 -0.21
N LEU A 437 -2.81 28.72 0.64
CA LEU A 437 -4.09 28.25 1.14
C LEU A 437 -4.69 29.22 2.15
N ARG A 438 -6.02 29.28 2.20
CA ARG A 438 -6.74 29.82 3.35
C ARG A 438 -6.60 28.87 4.55
N THR A 439 -6.34 29.42 5.74
CA THR A 439 -6.34 28.69 7.01
C THR A 439 -7.61 28.96 7.81
N TYR A 440 -7.97 28.01 8.67
CA TYR A 440 -9.12 28.07 9.58
C TYR A 440 -8.66 27.77 11.01
N SER A 441 -9.44 28.18 12.02
CA SER A 441 -9.13 27.89 13.42
C SER A 441 -9.73 26.56 13.83
N VAL A 442 -9.01 25.77 14.63
CA VAL A 442 -9.55 24.54 15.23
C VAL A 442 -9.66 24.72 16.74
N VAL A 443 -10.87 24.53 17.27
CA VAL A 443 -11.17 24.58 18.71
C VAL A 443 -11.51 23.16 19.18
N VAL A 444 -10.85 22.69 20.24
CA VAL A 444 -11.11 21.36 20.81
C VAL A 444 -11.82 21.50 22.16
N ASP A 445 -12.97 20.85 22.30
CA ASP A 445 -13.73 20.74 23.55
C ASP A 445 -13.98 19.26 23.86
N GLY A 446 -13.23 18.74 24.84
CA GLY A 446 -13.29 17.33 25.22
C GLY A 446 -12.85 16.39 24.08
N ASP A 447 -13.75 15.53 23.63
CA ASP A 447 -13.54 14.56 22.56
C ASP A 447 -13.92 15.07 21.16
N VAL A 448 -14.38 16.33 21.06
CA VAL A 448 -14.83 16.94 19.79
C VAL A 448 -13.94 18.12 19.42
N GLY A 449 -13.41 18.10 18.20
CA GLY A 449 -12.79 19.25 17.55
C GLY A 449 -13.78 19.93 16.62
N ARG A 450 -13.71 21.26 16.52
CA ARG A 450 -14.55 22.10 15.67
C ARG A 450 -13.71 23.07 14.87
N VAL A 451 -14.06 23.27 13.61
CA VAL A 451 -13.43 24.27 12.73
C VAL A 451 -14.28 25.55 12.70
N GLU A 452 -13.63 26.71 12.87
CA GLU A 452 -14.19 28.07 12.82
C GLU A 452 -13.54 28.97 11.77
#